data_AF-A0A950R6Z2-F1
#
_entry.id   AF-A0A950R6Z2-F1
#
_cell.length_a   1.000
_cell.length_b   1.000
_cell.length_c   1.000
_cell.angle_alpha   90.00
_cell.angle_beta   90.00
_cell.angle_gamma   90.00
#
_symmetry.space_group_name_H-M   'P 1'
#
loop_
_entity.id
_entity.type
_entity.pdbx_description
1 polymer ?
#
loop_
_entity_poly.entity_id
_entity_poly.type
_entity_poly.pdbx_seq_one_letter_code
_entity_poly.pdbx_strand_id
1 'polypeptide(L)'
;MHYALEARAPFLDQKLWEFAAALPPGIRFHGGQLKSILRAIVRRRIGADVADRPKQGFTIPAEKWLTGHWRSALDCLRSGSVLEREGWIRRGSMGPQIERSLQAGSAPKQLWYLVVLENWFRKQVKPAPLSDYVMADII
;
A
#
# COMPACT_ATOMS: atom_id res chain seq x y z
N MET A 1 -20.57 5.78 -5.58
CA MET A 1 -19.89 6.90 -6.28
C MET A 1 -20.30 8.19 -5.60
N HIS A 2 -19.36 8.98 -5.06
CA HIS A 2 -19.67 10.21 -4.30
C HIS A 2 -19.91 11.45 -5.20
N TYR A 3 -19.41 11.43 -6.45
CA TYR A 3 -19.41 12.59 -7.35
C TYR A 3 -20.07 12.36 -8.72
N ALA A 4 -20.96 11.36 -8.87
CA ALA A 4 -21.60 11.01 -10.15
C ALA A 4 -20.63 10.79 -11.35
N LEU A 5 -19.35 10.49 -11.07
CA LEU A 5 -18.34 10.18 -12.08
C LEU A 5 -18.19 8.66 -12.25
N GLU A 6 -18.28 8.20 -13.50
CA GLU A 6 -17.99 6.81 -13.85
C GLU A 6 -16.49 6.63 -14.13
N ALA A 7 -15.78 5.92 -13.26
CA ALA A 7 -14.39 5.54 -13.50
C ALA A 7 -14.34 4.22 -14.31
N ARG A 8 -13.75 4.28 -15.52
CA ARG A 8 -13.48 3.09 -16.33
C ARG A 8 -12.01 2.69 -16.26
N ALA A 9 -11.75 1.39 -16.32
CA ALA A 9 -10.40 0.82 -16.35
C ALA A 9 -10.18 0.00 -17.64
N PRO A 10 -9.90 0.64 -18.79
CA PRO A 10 -9.85 -0.04 -20.09
C PRO A 10 -8.85 -1.20 -20.19
N PHE A 11 -7.76 -1.15 -19.40
CA PHE A 11 -6.79 -2.25 -19.34
C PHE A 11 -7.32 -3.52 -18.66
N LEU A 12 -8.48 -3.45 -17.99
CA LEU A 12 -9.17 -4.59 -17.40
C LEU A 12 -10.31 -5.12 -18.28
N ASP A 13 -10.40 -4.67 -19.53
CA ASP A 13 -11.30 -5.28 -20.51
C ASP A 13 -10.95 -6.76 -20.74
N GLN A 14 -11.96 -7.61 -20.74
CA GLN A 14 -11.77 -9.06 -20.84
C GLN A 14 -11.12 -9.46 -22.16
N LYS A 15 -11.55 -8.89 -23.29
CA LYS A 15 -11.02 -9.25 -24.62
C LYS A 15 -9.57 -8.82 -24.74
N LEU A 16 -9.24 -7.63 -24.22
CA LEU A 16 -7.85 -7.17 -24.15
C LEU A 16 -7.00 -8.08 -23.28
N TRP A 17 -7.52 -8.54 -22.14
CA TRP A 17 -6.81 -9.46 -21.27
C TRP A 17 -6.57 -10.82 -21.93
N GLU A 18 -7.60 -11.42 -22.54
CA GLU A 18 -7.51 -12.70 -23.26
C GLU A 18 -6.47 -12.62 -24.39
N PHE A 19 -6.51 -11.55 -25.19
CA PHE A 19 -5.50 -11.29 -26.22
C PHE A 19 -4.10 -11.18 -25.62
N ALA A 20 -3.93 -10.35 -24.58
CA ALA A 20 -2.63 -10.15 -23.95
C ALA A 20 -2.08 -11.43 -23.31
N ALA A 21 -2.94 -12.26 -22.72
CA ALA A 21 -2.57 -13.53 -22.10
C ALA A 21 -2.08 -14.56 -23.14
N ALA A 22 -2.68 -14.57 -24.34
CA ALA A 22 -2.27 -15.44 -25.44
C ALA A 22 -0.93 -15.05 -26.10
N LEU A 23 -0.41 -13.84 -25.84
CA LEU A 23 0.86 -13.40 -26.42
C LEU A 23 2.06 -14.19 -25.87
N PRO A 24 2.98 -14.63 -26.75
CA PRO A 24 4.27 -15.19 -26.35
C PRO A 24 4.96 -14.31 -25.29
N PRO A 25 5.56 -14.91 -24.24
CA PRO A 25 6.21 -14.14 -23.16
C PRO A 25 7.23 -13.12 -23.68
N GLY A 26 8.00 -13.48 -24.72
CA GLY A 26 9.00 -12.63 -25.37
C GLY A 26 8.47 -11.32 -25.98
N ILE A 27 7.16 -11.22 -26.20
CA ILE A 27 6.49 -9.99 -26.69
C ILE A 27 6.13 -9.06 -25.54
N ARG A 28 5.75 -9.63 -24.39
CA ARG A 28 5.37 -8.88 -23.18
C ARG A 28 6.59 -8.46 -22.35
N PHE A 29 7.63 -9.29 -22.40
CA PHE A 29 8.91 -9.11 -21.74
C PHE A 29 10.03 -9.38 -22.74
N HIS A 30 10.81 -8.37 -23.08
CA HIS A 30 11.87 -8.47 -24.08
C HIS A 30 13.11 -7.72 -23.60
N GLY A 31 14.30 -8.35 -23.64
CA GLY A 31 15.56 -7.69 -23.28
C GLY A 31 15.56 -7.07 -21.87
N GLY A 32 14.95 -7.74 -20.89
CA GLY A 32 14.82 -7.21 -19.52
C GLY A 32 13.73 -6.14 -19.34
N GLN A 33 13.07 -5.71 -20.42
CA GLN A 33 12.04 -4.67 -20.38
C GLN A 33 10.65 -5.26 -20.21
N LEU A 34 9.99 -4.86 -19.12
CA LEU A 34 8.56 -5.07 -18.91
C LEU A 34 7.74 -4.18 -19.83
N LYS A 35 6.54 -4.65 -20.19
CA LYS A 35 5.58 -3.91 -21.02
C LYS A 35 6.13 -3.59 -22.42
N SER A 36 6.99 -4.45 -22.97
CA SER A 36 7.71 -4.19 -24.23
C SER A 36 6.77 -3.79 -25.38
N ILE A 37 5.75 -4.62 -25.69
CA ILE A 37 4.75 -4.30 -26.71
C ILE A 37 4.01 -2.98 -26.44
N LEU A 38 3.64 -2.69 -25.19
CA LEU A 38 2.95 -1.45 -24.85
C LEU A 38 3.87 -0.23 -25.05
N ARG A 39 5.14 -0.33 -24.66
CA ARG A 39 6.15 0.72 -24.92
C ARG A 39 6.37 0.93 -26.41
N ALA A 40 6.40 -0.13 -27.22
CA ALA A 40 6.50 -0.01 -28.67
C ALA A 40 5.30 0.73 -29.28
N ILE A 41 4.07 0.40 -28.85
CA ILE A 41 2.85 1.09 -29.28
C ILE A 41 2.89 2.57 -28.86
N VAL A 42 3.25 2.85 -27.60
CA VAL A 42 3.35 4.23 -27.08
C VAL A 42 4.44 5.02 -27.82
N ARG A 43 5.60 4.40 -28.11
CA ARG A 43 6.67 5.04 -28.87
C ARG A 43 6.20 5.43 -30.26
N ARG A 44 5.45 4.55 -30.94
CA ARG A 44 4.90 4.82 -32.27
C ARG A 44 3.78 5.88 -32.27
N ARG A 45 2.94 5.92 -31.24
CA ARG A 45 1.74 6.79 -31.21
C ARG A 45 1.93 8.13 -30.48
N ILE A 46 2.83 8.18 -29.51
CA ILE A 46 2.99 9.32 -28.60
C ILE A 46 4.43 9.85 -28.64
N GLY A 47 5.42 8.96 -28.66
CA GLY A 47 6.84 9.32 -28.77
C GLY A 47 7.72 8.66 -27.71
N ALA A 48 9.04 8.81 -27.89
CA ALA A 48 10.06 8.16 -27.05
C ALA A 48 10.02 8.67 -25.61
N ASP A 49 9.82 9.98 -25.38
CA ASP A 49 9.84 10.58 -24.04
C ASP A 49 8.84 9.93 -23.07
N VAL A 50 7.65 9.59 -23.56
CA VAL A 50 6.63 8.88 -22.77
C VAL A 50 6.91 7.38 -22.74
N ALA A 51 7.35 6.81 -23.86
CA ALA A 51 7.60 5.38 -23.99
C ALA A 51 8.77 4.88 -23.13
N ASP A 52 9.76 5.72 -22.86
CA ASP A 52 10.99 5.38 -22.14
C ASP A 52 10.98 5.81 -20.67
N ARG A 53 9.93 6.52 -20.24
CA ARG A 53 9.77 6.92 -18.85
C ARG A 53 9.80 5.70 -17.91
N PRO A 54 10.51 5.76 -16.76
CA PRO A 54 10.47 4.71 -15.76
C PRO A 54 9.05 4.54 -15.21
N LYS A 55 8.69 3.31 -14.82
CA LYS A 55 7.40 3.02 -14.18
C LYS A 55 7.33 3.80 -12.87
N GLN A 56 6.31 4.63 -12.73
CA GLN A 56 5.99 5.30 -11.48
C GLN A 56 4.71 4.71 -10.92
N GLY A 57 4.74 4.35 -9.64
CA GLY A 57 3.55 3.95 -8.91
C GLY A 57 2.66 5.17 -8.65
N PHE A 58 1.36 4.93 -8.49
CA PHE A 58 0.47 5.91 -7.89
C PHE A 58 0.58 5.76 -6.37
N THR A 59 1.53 6.47 -5.77
CA THR A 59 1.71 6.49 -4.31
C THR A 59 1.20 7.80 -3.75
N ILE A 60 0.44 7.73 -2.66
CA ILE A 60 0.16 8.91 -1.84
C ILE A 60 1.40 9.26 -1.01
N PRO A 61 1.67 10.54 -0.72
CA PRO A 61 2.78 10.96 0.14
C PRO A 61 2.41 10.80 1.62
N ALA A 62 1.97 9.59 2.01
CA ALA A 62 1.51 9.26 3.36
C ALA A 62 2.54 9.62 4.43
N GLU A 63 3.82 9.45 4.13
CA GLU A 63 4.97 9.77 5.01
C GLU A 63 4.94 11.22 5.49
N LYS A 64 4.68 12.17 4.58
CA LYS A 64 4.56 13.60 4.90
C LYS A 64 3.19 13.96 5.48
N TRP A 65 2.16 13.25 5.03
CA TRP A 65 0.80 13.51 5.48
C TRP A 65 0.58 13.10 6.93
N LEU A 66 1.17 11.99 7.37
CA LEU A 66 1.12 11.51 8.74
C LEU A 66 1.73 12.47 9.77
N THR A 67 2.74 13.25 9.37
CA THR A 67 3.36 14.27 10.24
C THR A 67 2.70 15.64 10.12
N GLY A 68 1.80 15.80 9.15
CA GLY A 68 1.03 17.02 8.91
C GLY A 68 -0.47 16.78 9.10
N HIS A 69 -1.23 16.84 8.01
CA HIS A 69 -2.70 16.86 8.06
C HIS A 69 -3.35 15.56 8.58
N TRP A 70 -2.62 14.44 8.64
CA TRP A 70 -3.06 13.17 9.22
C TRP A 70 -2.39 12.87 10.57
N ARG A 71 -1.84 13.89 11.25
CA ARG A 71 -1.23 13.73 12.57
C ARG A 71 -2.14 13.04 13.59
N SER A 72 -3.45 13.28 13.52
CA SER A 72 -4.43 12.62 14.38
C SER A 72 -4.39 11.09 14.29
N ALA A 73 -4.00 10.53 13.15
CA ALA A 73 -3.83 9.09 12.99
C ALA A 73 -2.63 8.56 13.81
N LEU A 74 -1.54 9.32 13.89
CA LEU A 74 -0.41 8.99 14.76
C LEU A 74 -0.76 9.18 16.24
N ASP A 75 -1.51 10.23 16.57
CA ASP A 75 -1.98 10.44 17.94
C ASP A 75 -2.91 9.31 18.42
N CYS A 76 -3.71 8.73 17.53
CA CYS A 76 -4.51 7.56 17.82
C CYS A 76 -3.65 6.33 18.16
N LEU A 77 -2.57 6.09 17.42
CA LEU A 77 -1.61 5.03 17.75
C LEU A 77 -0.95 5.28 19.12
N ARG A 78 -0.60 6.53 19.42
CA ARG A 78 0.08 6.92 20.67
C ARG A 78 -0.83 6.81 21.91
N SER A 79 -2.11 7.13 21.78
CA SER A 79 -3.04 7.27 22.92
C SER A 79 -3.69 5.96 23.39
N GLY A 80 -3.41 4.84 22.73
CA GLY A 80 -3.95 3.54 23.14
C GLY A 80 -4.14 2.60 21.97
N SER A 81 -3.05 2.25 21.30
CA SER A 81 -3.08 1.32 20.19
C SER A 81 -3.57 -0.06 20.61
N VAL A 82 -4.51 -0.58 19.84
CA VAL A 82 -4.98 -1.97 19.91
C VAL A 82 -3.80 -2.92 19.63
N LEU A 83 -2.93 -2.59 18.68
CA LEU A 83 -1.78 -3.43 18.34
C LEU A 83 -0.81 -3.64 19.50
N GLU A 84 -0.54 -2.60 20.31
CA GLU A 84 0.28 -2.73 21.52
C GLU A 84 -0.46 -3.40 22.68
N ARG A 85 -1.79 -3.19 22.78
CA ARG A 85 -2.60 -3.79 23.85
C ARG A 85 -2.75 -5.30 23.68
N GLU A 86 -3.04 -5.75 22.46
CA GLU A 86 -3.25 -7.16 22.09
C GLU A 86 -1.94 -7.91 21.81
N GLY A 87 -0.78 -7.25 21.93
CA GLY A 87 0.54 -7.89 21.85
C GLY A 87 1.11 -8.11 20.44
N TRP A 88 0.45 -7.61 19.39
CA TRP A 88 0.99 -7.65 18.01
C TRP A 88 2.24 -6.79 17.83
N ILE A 89 2.33 -5.71 18.60
CA ILE A 89 3.48 -4.81 18.64
C ILE A 89 3.96 -4.70 20.08
N ARG A 90 5.28 -4.63 20.27
CA ARG A 90 5.88 -4.45 21.59
C ARG A 90 5.34 -3.17 22.23
N ARG A 91 4.73 -3.30 23.42
CA ARG A 91 4.19 -2.17 24.19
C ARG A 91 5.24 -1.07 24.38
N GLY A 92 4.85 0.18 24.15
CA GLY A 92 5.70 1.37 24.28
C GLY A 92 6.72 1.55 23.15
N SER A 93 6.75 0.68 22.14
CA SER A 93 7.71 0.80 21.05
C SER A 93 7.32 1.83 20.00
N MET A 94 6.02 2.15 19.86
CA MET A 94 5.56 3.09 18.84
C MET A 94 5.78 4.55 19.23
N GLY A 95 5.65 4.90 20.51
CA GLY A 95 5.81 6.28 21.00
C GLY A 95 7.10 6.96 20.53
N PRO A 96 8.29 6.37 20.75
CA PRO A 96 9.56 6.93 20.29
C PRO A 96 9.68 7.03 18.76
N GLN A 97 9.02 6.15 18.00
CA GLN A 97 9.03 6.19 16.54
C GLN A 97 8.16 7.34 16.00
N ILE A 98 6.99 7.53 16.62
CA ILE A 98 6.07 8.61 16.30
C ILE A 98 6.74 9.96 16.61
N GLU A 99 7.34 10.10 17.79
CA GLU A 99 7.99 11.35 18.21
C GLU A 99 9.13 11.73 17.25
N ARG A 100 10.02 10.78 16.92
CA ARG A 100 11.08 11.03 15.93
C ARG A 100 10.55 11.42 14.56
N SER A 101 9.44 10.81 14.13
CA SER A 101 8.83 11.13 12.84
C SER A 101 8.25 12.56 12.82
N LEU A 102 7.61 12.97 13.91
CA LEU A 102 7.09 14.33 14.06
C LEU A 102 8.22 15.37 14.04
N GLN A 103 9.31 15.10 14.75
CA GLN A 103 10.50 15.97 14.75
C GLN A 103 11.16 16.07 13.37
N ALA A 104 11.23 14.96 12.64
CA ALA A 104 11.80 14.91 11.30
C ALA A 104 10.87 15.49 10.20
N GLY A 105 9.59 15.75 10.51
CA GLY A 105 8.60 16.18 9.52
C GLY A 105 8.24 15.11 8.48
N SER A 106 8.68 13.88 8.65
CA SER A 106 8.36 12.74 7.77
C SER A 106 8.32 11.44 8.58
N ALA A 107 7.32 10.60 8.30
CA ALA A 107 7.17 9.29 8.91
C ALA A 107 7.71 8.17 7.98
N PRO A 108 8.31 7.10 8.53
CA PRO A 108 8.61 5.91 7.73
C PRO A 108 7.30 5.23 7.27
N LYS A 109 7.33 4.59 6.09
CA LYS A 109 6.15 3.89 5.51
C LYS A 109 5.52 2.87 6.46
N GLN A 110 6.32 2.28 7.35
CA GLN A 110 5.87 1.32 8.34
C GLN A 110 4.84 1.93 9.29
N LEU A 111 4.96 3.20 9.67
CA LEU A 111 3.95 3.87 10.49
C LEU A 111 2.61 4.00 9.75
N TRP A 112 2.63 4.22 8.42
CA TRP A 112 1.40 4.18 7.63
C TRP A 112 0.74 2.80 7.66
N TYR A 113 1.52 1.72 7.52
CA TYR A 113 0.97 0.37 7.61
C TYR A 113 0.38 0.08 8.99
N LEU A 114 1.02 0.55 10.06
CA LEU A 114 0.48 0.43 11.42
C LEU A 114 -0.81 1.22 11.61
N VAL A 115 -0.91 2.43 11.06
CA VAL A 115 -2.17 3.20 11.06
C VAL A 115 -3.28 2.44 10.35
N VAL A 116 -3.02 1.88 9.17
CA VAL A 116 -4.01 1.11 8.41
C VAL A 116 -4.43 -0.14 9.18
N LEU A 117 -3.46 -0.87 9.73
CA LEU A 117 -3.71 -2.09 10.49
C LEU A 117 -4.50 -1.79 11.78
N GLU A 118 -4.09 -0.79 12.55
CA GLU A 118 -4.80 -0.32 13.75
C GLU A 118 -6.25 0.03 13.43
N ASN A 119 -6.50 0.78 12.34
CA ASN A 119 -7.84 1.15 11.91
C ASN A 119 -8.67 -0.07 11.50
N TRP A 120 -8.06 -1.08 10.89
CA TRP A 120 -8.73 -2.34 10.58
C TRP A 120 -9.07 -3.11 11.87
N PHE A 121 -8.12 -3.25 12.80
CA PHE A 121 -8.34 -3.90 14.10
C PHE A 121 -9.48 -3.22 14.87
N ARG A 122 -9.49 -1.88 14.96
CA ARG A 122 -10.57 -1.13 15.63
C ARG A 122 -11.95 -1.34 15.02
N LYS A 123 -12.04 -1.65 13.71
CA LYS A 123 -13.30 -1.86 13.00
C LYS A 123 -13.76 -3.32 13.02
N GLN A 124 -12.83 -4.27 13.06
CA GLN A 124 -13.12 -5.70 12.90
C GLN A 124 -13.07 -6.48 14.22
N VAL A 125 -12.35 -5.99 15.23
CA VAL A 125 -12.06 -6.77 16.43
C VAL A 125 -13.12 -6.52 17.50
N LYS A 126 -14.01 -7.50 17.69
CA LYS A 126 -14.27 -8.02 19.04
C LYS A 126 -13.07 -8.92 19.38
N PRO A 127 -12.29 -8.65 20.45
CA PRO A 127 -11.05 -9.38 20.67
C PRO A 127 -11.34 -10.83 21.09
N ALA A 128 -10.78 -11.78 20.34
CA ALA A 128 -10.36 -13.06 20.90
C ALA A 128 -8.84 -12.95 21.11
N PRO A 129 -8.34 -13.05 22.35
CA PRO A 129 -6.92 -12.87 22.65
C PRO A 129 -6.07 -14.01 22.07
N LEU A 130 -4.85 -13.68 21.63
CA LEU A 130 -3.82 -14.65 21.21
C LEU A 130 -3.43 -15.67 22.31
N SER A 131 -3.88 -15.44 23.55
CA SER A 131 -3.85 -16.41 24.66
C SER A 131 -4.47 -17.75 24.29
N ASP A 132 -5.46 -17.76 23.39
CA ASP A 132 -6.18 -18.98 23.02
C ASP A 132 -5.39 -19.87 22.04
N TYR A 133 -4.28 -19.37 21.49
CA TYR A 133 -3.47 -20.09 20.49
C TYR A 133 -2.13 -20.63 21.01
N VAL A 134 -1.70 -20.29 22.24
CA VAL A 134 -0.36 -20.68 22.76
C VAL A 134 -0.37 -21.99 23.56
N MET A 135 -1.54 -22.60 23.81
CA MET A 135 -1.64 -23.86 24.58
C MET A 135 -2.07 -25.09 23.77
N ALA A 136 -2.25 -24.98 22.45
CA ALA A 136 -2.82 -26.08 21.66
C ALA A 136 -1.82 -27.13 21.14
N ASP A 137 -0.50 -26.91 21.20
CA ASP A 137 0.47 -27.81 20.53
C ASP A 137 1.74 -28.14 21.35
N ILE A 138 1.62 -28.38 22.66
CA ILE A 138 2.67 -29.11 23.43
C ILE A 138 2.03 -30.01 24.49
N ILE A 139 1.47 -31.15 24.07
CA ILE A 139 1.47 -32.43 24.81
C ILE A 139 1.67 -33.55 23.79
#